data_AF-A0A6J7PFJ4-F1
#
_entry.id   AF-A0A6J7PFJ4-F1
#
_cell.length_a   1.000
_cell.length_b   1.000
_cell.length_c   1.000
_cell.angle_alpha   90.00
_cell.angle_beta   90.00
_cell.angle_gamma   90.00
#
_symmetry.space_group_name_H-M   'P 1'
#
loop_
_entity.id
_entity.type
_entity.pdbx_description
1 polymer ?
#
loop_
_entity_poly.entity_id
_entity_poly.type
_entity_poly.pdbx_seq_one_letter_code
_entity_poly.pdbx_strand_id
1 'polypeptide(L)'
;MLGRALEGQRREGVEICTKVYFPTGPGVNDRGLSRKHVMESINGSLRRLQTDYVDLYQAHRFDHFTPLEETLRAFDDLVRSGKVLYVGVSEWTADEIRAAASVADEMGFDRLVSNQPQYSMLWRVIEADVVPACEELGVGQIVWSPVAQGVLTGKYQPGQVLPAESRAVGPEPGSLEARFLNDETLTAVQGVLPIAADLGLTPAQLAIAWVLRNPNVSSAIIGASRPEQVAENAKASGIVLPADAIDAIDAALGSIVQTDPRLTSSPNPRP
;
A
#
# COMPACT_ATOMS: atom_id res chain seq x y z
N MET A 1 18.59 3.06 6.06
CA MET A 1 18.50 4.49 5.70
C MET A 1 17.52 5.22 6.61
N LEU A 2 16.27 4.76 6.72
CA LEU A 2 15.24 5.41 7.55
C LEU A 2 15.65 5.61 9.02
N GLY A 3 16.23 4.61 9.69
CA GLY A 3 16.71 4.75 11.08
C GLY A 3 17.65 5.95 11.27
N ARG A 4 18.67 6.07 10.41
CA ARG A 4 19.57 7.25 10.41
C ARG A 4 18.86 8.56 10.09
N ALA A 5 17.86 8.54 9.20
CA ALA A 5 17.11 9.74 8.83
C ALA A 5 16.19 10.25 9.96
N LEU A 6 15.78 9.35 10.87
CA LEU A 6 14.95 9.67 12.03
C LEU A 6 15.78 9.90 13.31
N GLU A 7 17.11 9.83 13.24
CA GLU A 7 17.98 10.06 14.39
C GLU A 7 17.75 11.47 14.96
N GLY A 8 17.53 11.57 16.27
CA GLY A 8 17.23 12.83 16.96
C GLY A 8 15.78 13.32 16.84
N GLN A 9 14.94 12.66 16.04
CA GLN A 9 13.49 12.93 16.04
C GLN A 9 12.84 12.34 17.29
N ARG A 10 11.76 12.98 17.76
CA ARG A 10 10.97 12.46 18.88
C ARG A 10 10.26 11.17 18.46
N ARG A 11 10.46 10.09 19.22
CA ARG A 11 9.88 8.78 18.89
C ARG A 11 8.36 8.77 18.93
N GLU A 12 7.76 9.56 19.84
CA GLU A 12 6.31 9.71 19.99
C GLU A 12 5.68 10.62 18.92
N GLY A 13 6.50 11.24 18.06
CA GLY A 13 6.03 12.10 16.97
C GLY A 13 6.04 11.45 15.60
N VAL A 14 6.34 10.15 15.52
CA VAL A 14 6.43 9.40 14.26
C VAL A 14 5.84 8.00 14.40
N GLU A 15 5.12 7.56 13.37
CA GLU A 15 4.67 6.19 13.21
C GLU A 15 5.57 5.45 12.21
N ILE A 16 6.30 4.46 12.69
CA ILE A 16 7.19 3.62 11.90
C ILE A 16 6.48 2.30 11.57
N CYS A 17 6.12 2.16 10.29
CA CYS A 17 5.47 0.96 9.75
C CYS A 17 6.48 0.12 8.95
N THR A 18 6.58 -1.17 9.23
CA THR A 18 7.45 -2.09 8.47
C THR A 18 6.79 -3.46 8.26
N LYS A 19 7.46 -4.36 7.52
CA LYS A 19 6.83 -5.58 6.99
C LYS A 19 7.73 -6.81 7.09
N VAL A 20 7.12 -7.99 6.94
CA VAL A 20 7.79 -9.30 6.85
C VAL A 20 7.06 -10.20 5.85
N TYR A 21 7.80 -10.94 5.02
CA TYR A 21 7.35 -12.04 4.14
C TYR A 21 8.42 -12.37 3.09
N PHE A 22 8.86 -11.37 2.33
CA PHE A 22 9.76 -11.59 1.18
C PHE A 22 11.15 -12.08 1.63
N PRO A 23 11.88 -12.79 0.76
CA PRO A 23 13.21 -13.28 1.08
C PRO A 23 14.16 -12.17 1.54
N THR A 24 14.72 -12.32 2.74
CA THR A 24 15.77 -11.43 3.28
C THR A 24 17.13 -12.11 3.39
N GLY A 25 17.22 -13.36 2.95
CA GLY A 25 18.41 -14.20 2.99
C GLY A 25 18.26 -15.41 2.05
N PRO A 26 19.35 -16.19 1.86
CA PRO A 26 19.37 -17.31 0.93
C PRO A 26 18.64 -18.56 1.45
N GLY A 27 18.36 -18.64 2.76
CA GLY A 27 17.77 -19.80 3.39
C GLY A 27 16.27 -19.96 3.13
N VAL A 28 15.80 -21.21 3.22
CA VAL A 28 14.38 -21.56 3.06
C VAL A 28 13.47 -20.94 4.13
N ASN A 29 14.04 -20.60 5.30
CA ASN A 29 13.35 -19.96 6.42
C ASN A 29 13.64 -18.45 6.51
N ASP A 30 14.34 -17.88 5.53
CA ASP A 30 14.59 -16.43 5.44
C ASP A 30 13.46 -15.72 4.67
N ARG A 31 12.25 -16.30 4.67
CA ARG A 31 11.04 -15.86 3.96
C ARG A 31 9.77 -16.43 4.61
N GLY A 32 8.61 -15.99 4.14
CA GLY A 32 7.28 -16.44 4.55
C GLY A 32 6.84 -15.82 5.88
N LEU A 33 5.86 -16.46 6.54
CA LEU A 33 5.27 -15.98 7.80
C LEU A 33 5.33 -17.03 8.92
N SER A 34 6.22 -18.02 8.78
CA SER A 34 6.54 -18.93 9.88
C SER A 34 7.00 -18.13 11.10
N ARG A 35 6.70 -18.65 12.29
CA ARG A 35 7.10 -18.03 13.55
C ARG A 35 8.60 -17.74 13.59
N LYS A 36 9.42 -18.67 13.10
CA LYS A 36 10.88 -18.49 13.03
C LYS A 36 11.24 -17.22 12.26
N HIS A 37 10.71 -17.06 11.05
CA HIS A 37 11.03 -15.93 10.20
C HIS A 37 10.50 -14.61 10.77
N VAL A 38 9.27 -14.59 11.28
CA VAL A 38 8.67 -13.41 11.91
C VAL A 38 9.52 -12.92 13.09
N MET A 39 9.88 -13.83 14.01
CA MET A 39 10.62 -13.50 15.23
C MET A 39 12.07 -13.06 14.94
N GLU A 40 12.73 -13.65 13.93
CA GLU A 40 14.09 -13.26 13.52
C GLU A 40 14.10 -11.93 12.76
N SER A 41 13.11 -11.72 11.88
CA SER A 41 13.00 -10.54 11.03
C SER A 41 12.78 -9.25 11.81
N ILE A 42 11.90 -9.26 12.83
CA ILE A 42 11.65 -8.06 13.64
C ILE A 42 12.92 -7.59 14.35
N ASN A 43 13.75 -8.50 14.86
CA ASN A 43 15.03 -8.14 15.49
C ASN A 43 15.96 -7.44 14.48
N GLY A 44 15.98 -7.91 13.24
CA GLY A 44 16.74 -7.25 12.16
C GLY A 44 16.19 -5.86 11.83
N SER A 45 14.87 -5.72 11.77
CA SER A 45 14.20 -4.44 11.49
C SER A 45 14.50 -3.41 12.58
N LEU A 46 14.32 -3.75 13.85
CA LEU A 46 14.58 -2.87 14.99
C LEU A 46 16.04 -2.38 15.01
N ARG A 47 17.02 -3.27 14.80
CA ARG A 47 18.44 -2.88 14.68
C ARG A 47 18.69 -1.85 13.57
N ARG A 48 18.08 -2.04 12.39
CA ARG A 48 18.27 -1.12 11.24
C ARG A 48 17.51 0.20 11.40
N LEU A 49 16.39 0.17 12.11
CA LEU A 49 15.56 1.33 12.41
C LEU A 49 16.05 2.09 13.65
N GLN A 50 16.97 1.51 14.43
CA GLN A 50 17.55 2.11 15.63
C GLN A 50 16.48 2.51 16.66
N THR A 51 15.52 1.60 16.89
CA THR A 51 14.42 1.77 17.85
C THR A 51 14.08 0.43 18.50
N ASP A 52 13.42 0.48 19.65
CA ASP A 52 13.04 -0.72 20.41
C ASP A 52 11.70 -1.31 19.97
N TYR A 53 10.88 -0.52 19.27
CA TYR A 53 9.57 -0.95 18.78
C TYR A 53 9.18 -0.29 17.45
N VAL A 54 8.34 -0.96 16.68
CA VAL A 54 7.64 -0.38 15.53
C VAL A 54 6.17 -0.20 15.86
N ASP A 55 5.55 0.86 15.33
CA ASP A 55 4.14 1.14 15.60
C ASP A 55 3.26 0.12 14.89
N LEU A 56 3.60 -0.23 13.65
CA LEU A 56 2.83 -1.18 12.85
C LEU A 56 3.74 -2.19 12.14
N TYR A 57 3.49 -3.48 12.40
CA TYR A 57 4.17 -4.58 11.71
C TYR A 57 3.20 -5.37 10.84
N GLN A 58 3.49 -5.47 9.54
CA GLN A 58 2.56 -6.03 8.57
C GLN A 58 3.07 -7.32 7.93
N ALA A 59 2.19 -8.31 7.79
CA ALA A 59 2.39 -9.40 6.84
C ALA A 59 2.38 -8.82 5.42
N HIS A 60 3.50 -8.90 4.70
CA HIS A 60 3.62 -8.26 3.39
C HIS A 60 2.76 -8.94 2.32
N ARG A 61 2.49 -10.24 2.46
CA ARG A 61 1.61 -11.06 1.62
C ARG A 61 1.01 -12.16 2.49
N PHE A 62 -0.03 -12.83 2.02
CA PHE A 62 -0.54 -14.04 2.65
C PHE A 62 0.43 -15.20 2.38
N ASP A 63 0.67 -16.05 3.38
CA ASP A 63 1.58 -17.20 3.24
C ASP A 63 0.79 -18.51 3.27
N HIS A 64 0.57 -19.09 2.08
CA HIS A 64 -0.16 -20.36 1.93
C HIS A 64 0.56 -21.58 2.55
N PHE A 65 1.80 -21.44 3.02
CA PHE A 65 2.59 -22.53 3.59
C PHE A 65 2.65 -22.51 5.11
N THR A 66 2.23 -21.42 5.76
CA THR A 66 2.23 -21.29 7.22
C THR A 66 0.79 -21.31 7.72
N PRO A 67 0.44 -22.16 8.70
CA PRO A 67 -0.88 -22.09 9.34
C PRO A 67 -1.16 -20.68 9.87
N LEU A 68 -2.37 -20.18 9.62
CA LEU A 68 -2.73 -18.80 9.97
C LEU A 68 -2.59 -18.54 11.47
N GLU A 69 -2.94 -19.52 12.31
CA GLU A 69 -2.81 -19.49 13.76
C GLU A 69 -1.36 -19.33 14.22
N GLU A 70 -0.40 -19.92 13.49
CA GLU A 70 1.03 -19.78 13.81
C GLU A 70 1.49 -18.36 13.56
N THR A 71 1.12 -17.78 12.41
CA THR A 71 1.46 -16.40 12.06
C THR A 71 0.84 -15.41 13.05
N LEU A 72 -0.46 -15.55 13.34
CA LEU A 72 -1.16 -14.65 14.25
C LEU A 72 -0.63 -14.76 15.69
N ARG A 73 -0.30 -15.98 16.16
CA ARG A 73 0.36 -16.14 17.46
C ARG A 73 1.74 -15.49 17.50
N ALA A 74 2.51 -15.58 16.42
CA ALA A 74 3.81 -14.91 16.35
C ALA A 74 3.67 -13.39 16.42
N PHE A 75 2.66 -12.82 15.76
CA PHE A 75 2.33 -11.40 15.87
C PHE A 75 1.86 -10.99 17.26
N ASP A 76 0.95 -11.75 17.87
CA ASP A 76 0.48 -11.52 19.24
C ASP A 76 1.64 -11.53 20.26
N ASP A 77 2.55 -12.50 20.16
CA ASP A 77 3.74 -12.54 21.01
C ASP A 77 4.67 -11.34 20.83
N LEU A 78 4.75 -10.78 19.61
CA LEU A 78 5.51 -9.55 19.37
C LEU A 78 4.85 -8.33 20.01
N VAL A 79 3.52 -8.25 19.96
CA VAL A 79 2.77 -7.19 20.64
C VAL A 79 2.96 -7.29 22.15
N ARG A 80 2.74 -8.47 22.75
CA ARG A 80 2.98 -8.72 24.18
C ARG A 80 4.41 -8.42 24.63
N SER A 81 5.39 -8.63 23.75
CA SER A 81 6.79 -8.31 24.04
C SER A 81 7.14 -6.82 23.96
N GLY A 82 6.23 -5.98 23.46
CA GLY A 82 6.43 -4.54 23.28
C GLY A 82 7.28 -4.16 22.05
N LYS A 83 7.65 -5.12 21.19
CA LYS A 83 8.42 -4.87 19.96
C LYS A 83 7.58 -4.29 18.83
N VAL A 84 6.27 -4.47 18.92
CA VAL A 84 5.27 -4.05 17.94
C VAL A 84 4.09 -3.50 18.73
N LEU A 85 3.49 -2.38 18.30
CA LEU A 85 2.26 -1.87 18.93
C LEU A 85 1.00 -2.41 18.25
N TYR A 86 1.00 -2.44 16.92
CA TYR A 86 -0.12 -2.88 16.11
C TYR A 86 0.31 -3.79 14.97
N VAL A 87 -0.62 -4.62 14.51
CA VAL A 87 -0.39 -5.59 13.44
C VAL A 87 -1.34 -5.36 12.28
N GLY A 88 -0.87 -5.68 11.08
CA GLY A 88 -1.66 -5.52 9.86
C GLY A 88 -1.23 -6.45 8.75
N VAL A 89 -1.83 -6.30 7.58
CA VAL A 89 -1.60 -7.14 6.42
C VAL A 89 -1.47 -6.31 5.15
N SER A 90 -1.04 -6.91 4.05
CA SER A 90 -0.89 -6.24 2.76
C SER A 90 -1.20 -7.23 1.64
N GLU A 91 -2.07 -6.82 0.71
CA GLU A 91 -2.52 -7.65 -0.42
C GLU A 91 -3.13 -8.99 0.01
N TRP A 92 -3.88 -8.99 1.13
CA TRP A 92 -4.71 -10.12 1.54
C TRP A 92 -6.12 -9.93 0.97
N THR A 93 -6.75 -11.05 0.62
CA THR A 93 -8.16 -11.09 0.19
C THR A 93 -9.11 -10.82 1.35
N ALA A 94 -10.36 -10.48 1.04
CA ALA A 94 -11.40 -10.29 2.05
C ALA A 94 -11.58 -11.54 2.94
N ASP A 95 -11.54 -12.73 2.35
CA ASP A 95 -11.71 -14.00 3.08
C ASP A 95 -10.53 -14.29 4.02
N GLU A 96 -9.30 -14.03 3.58
CA GLU A 96 -8.10 -14.18 4.42
C GLU A 96 -8.13 -13.21 5.62
N ILE A 97 -8.58 -11.97 5.41
CA ILE A 97 -8.72 -10.97 6.48
C ILE A 97 -9.82 -11.40 7.48
N ARG A 98 -10.97 -11.87 7.00
CA ARG A 98 -12.05 -12.40 7.87
C ARG A 98 -11.60 -13.64 8.64
N ALA A 99 -10.90 -14.56 7.99
CA ALA A 99 -10.35 -15.74 8.66
C ALA A 99 -9.38 -15.34 9.77
N ALA A 100 -8.52 -14.35 9.52
CA ALA A 100 -7.59 -13.86 10.54
C ALA A 100 -8.30 -13.21 11.73
N ALA A 101 -9.35 -12.41 11.47
CA ALA A 101 -10.17 -11.83 12.53
C ALA A 101 -10.85 -12.92 13.37
N SER A 102 -11.42 -13.94 12.74
CA SER A 102 -12.05 -15.08 13.43
C SER A 102 -11.06 -15.81 14.34
N VAL A 103 -9.86 -16.10 13.84
CA VAL A 103 -8.81 -16.76 14.64
C VAL A 103 -8.35 -15.88 15.80
N ALA A 104 -8.17 -14.58 15.57
CA ALA A 104 -7.78 -13.66 16.63
C ALA A 104 -8.83 -13.61 17.76
N ASP A 105 -10.11 -13.58 17.39
CA ASP A 105 -11.22 -13.58 18.36
C ASP A 105 -11.31 -14.90 19.14
N GLU A 106 -11.19 -16.04 18.47
CA GLU A 106 -11.24 -17.35 19.11
C GLU A 106 -10.07 -17.57 20.08
N MET A 107 -8.88 -17.11 19.70
CA MET A 107 -7.65 -17.34 20.47
C MET A 107 -7.33 -16.22 21.46
N GLY A 108 -8.07 -15.11 21.43
CA GLY A 108 -7.82 -13.94 22.25
C GLY A 108 -6.51 -13.23 21.89
N PHE A 109 -6.18 -13.17 20.61
CA PHE A 109 -5.04 -12.42 20.08
C PHE A 109 -5.41 -10.97 19.77
N ASP A 110 -4.40 -10.11 19.70
CA ASP A 110 -4.57 -8.76 19.15
C ASP A 110 -5.12 -8.79 17.71
N ARG A 111 -6.05 -7.86 17.42
CA ARG A 111 -6.71 -7.74 16.12
C ARG A 111 -5.82 -7.04 15.09
N LEU A 112 -6.04 -7.38 13.82
CA LEU A 112 -5.48 -6.61 12.70
C LEU A 112 -6.12 -5.21 12.69
N VAL A 113 -5.31 -4.16 12.52
CA VAL A 113 -5.82 -2.77 12.48
C VAL A 113 -5.70 -2.13 11.09
N SER A 114 -4.86 -2.71 10.21
CA SER A 114 -4.62 -2.14 8.88
C SER A 114 -4.49 -3.20 7.79
N ASN A 115 -4.94 -2.85 6.59
CA ASN A 115 -4.58 -3.50 5.34
C ASN A 115 -3.84 -2.50 4.42
N GLN A 116 -2.80 -2.96 3.71
CA GLN A 116 -2.03 -2.15 2.76
C GLN A 116 -2.20 -2.68 1.33
N PRO A 117 -3.26 -2.25 0.61
CA PRO A 117 -3.49 -2.64 -0.78
C PRO A 117 -2.97 -1.60 -1.78
N GLN A 118 -2.80 -2.03 -3.02
CA GLN A 118 -2.69 -1.10 -4.14
C GLN A 118 -4.03 -0.43 -4.38
N TYR A 119 -4.06 0.89 -4.47
CA TYR A 119 -5.29 1.61 -4.79
C TYR A 119 -5.00 2.94 -5.48
N SER A 120 -5.68 3.20 -6.59
CA SER A 120 -5.58 4.44 -7.36
C SER A 120 -6.80 4.60 -8.27
N MET A 121 -6.93 5.74 -8.95
CA MET A 121 -7.99 5.94 -9.95
C MET A 121 -8.02 4.85 -11.04
N LEU A 122 -6.88 4.21 -11.32
CA LEU A 122 -6.73 3.14 -12.34
C LEU A 122 -6.90 1.72 -11.77
N TRP A 123 -6.81 1.55 -10.45
CA TRP A 123 -6.74 0.25 -9.80
C TRP A 123 -7.61 0.24 -8.54
N ARG A 124 -8.82 -0.30 -8.70
CA ARG A 124 -9.93 -0.24 -7.75
C ARG A 124 -10.41 -1.62 -7.29
N VAL A 125 -9.55 -2.64 -7.44
CA VAL A 125 -9.89 -4.05 -7.17
C VAL A 125 -10.34 -4.34 -5.73
N ILE A 126 -9.96 -3.49 -4.79
CA ILE A 126 -10.35 -3.65 -3.38
C ILE A 126 -11.77 -3.20 -3.07
N GLU A 127 -12.41 -2.42 -3.94
CA GLU A 127 -13.68 -1.73 -3.63
C GLU A 127 -14.84 -2.71 -3.42
N ALA A 128 -14.89 -3.80 -4.18
CA ALA A 128 -16.02 -4.73 -4.15
C ALA A 128 -16.02 -5.62 -2.89
N ASP A 129 -14.85 -6.10 -2.47
CA ASP A 129 -14.74 -7.17 -1.46
C ASP A 129 -13.93 -6.74 -0.22
N VAL A 130 -12.71 -6.25 -0.43
CA VAL A 130 -11.74 -5.97 0.65
C VAL A 130 -12.16 -4.78 1.48
N VAL A 131 -12.61 -3.68 0.86
CA VAL A 131 -13.06 -2.49 1.58
C VAL A 131 -14.26 -2.80 2.47
N PRO A 132 -15.36 -3.43 2.00
CA PRO A 132 -16.48 -3.81 2.86
C PRO A 132 -16.09 -4.75 4.01
N ALA A 133 -15.24 -5.75 3.75
CA ALA A 133 -14.76 -6.65 4.80
C ALA A 133 -13.94 -5.91 5.86
N CYS A 134 -13.13 -4.95 5.45
CA CYS A 134 -12.32 -4.16 6.36
C CYS A 134 -13.17 -3.16 7.17
N GLU A 135 -14.20 -2.56 6.57
CA GLU A 135 -15.16 -1.71 7.29
C GLU A 135 -15.93 -2.50 8.37
N GLU A 136 -16.38 -3.71 8.03
CA GLU A 136 -17.02 -4.66 8.96
C GLU A 136 -16.14 -4.95 10.19
N LEU A 137 -14.84 -5.11 9.97
CA LEU A 137 -13.87 -5.53 10.99
C LEU A 137 -13.18 -4.36 11.71
N GLY A 138 -13.38 -3.12 11.28
CA GLY A 138 -12.69 -1.94 11.81
C GLY A 138 -11.22 -1.84 11.38
N VAL A 139 -10.88 -2.33 10.19
CA VAL A 139 -9.52 -2.34 9.60
C VAL A 139 -9.38 -1.19 8.60
N GLY A 140 -8.44 -0.27 8.83
CA GLY A 140 -8.19 0.85 7.92
C GLY A 140 -7.27 0.49 6.75
N GLN A 141 -7.40 1.20 5.62
CA GLN A 141 -6.49 1.04 4.48
C GLN A 141 -5.32 2.03 4.54
N ILE A 142 -4.09 1.53 4.39
CA ILE A 142 -2.88 2.33 4.14
C ILE A 142 -2.46 2.05 2.71
N VAL A 143 -2.97 2.82 1.75
CA VAL A 143 -2.86 2.46 0.33
C VAL A 143 -1.49 2.78 -0.26
N TRP A 144 -1.01 1.96 -1.18
CA TRP A 144 0.22 2.22 -1.93
C TRP A 144 -0.04 2.46 -3.42
N SER A 145 0.90 3.13 -4.08
CA SER A 145 0.80 3.59 -5.48
C SER A 145 -0.45 4.42 -5.83
N PRO A 146 -0.84 5.41 -5.01
CA PRO A 146 -2.01 6.27 -5.30
C PRO A 146 -1.86 7.05 -6.62
N VAL A 147 -0.62 7.34 -7.01
CA VAL A 147 -0.26 8.04 -8.26
C VAL A 147 0.11 7.08 -9.40
N ALA A 148 -0.15 5.77 -9.24
CA ALA A 148 0.22 4.71 -10.18
C ALA A 148 1.68 4.84 -10.67
N GLN A 149 2.62 4.98 -9.71
CA GLN A 149 4.06 5.17 -9.97
C GLN A 149 4.40 6.37 -10.89
N GLY A 150 3.50 7.34 -10.96
CA GLY A 150 3.66 8.56 -11.73
C GLY A 150 2.93 8.54 -13.07
N VAL A 151 2.20 7.47 -13.40
CA VAL A 151 1.34 7.45 -14.60
C VAL A 151 0.27 8.54 -14.50
N LEU A 152 -0.39 8.64 -13.35
CA LEU A 152 -1.44 9.63 -13.08
C LEU A 152 -0.94 11.07 -12.99
N THR A 153 0.36 11.33 -13.19
CA THR A 153 0.86 12.70 -13.32
C THR A 153 0.79 13.24 -14.75
N GLY A 154 0.41 12.41 -15.74
CA GLY A 154 0.36 12.78 -17.15
C GLY A 154 1.73 12.97 -17.81
N LYS A 155 2.83 12.65 -17.12
CA LYS A 155 4.20 12.84 -17.63
C LYS A 155 4.57 11.87 -18.76
N TYR A 156 3.83 10.77 -18.88
CA TYR A 156 3.96 9.81 -19.97
C TYR A 156 2.90 10.13 -21.03
N GLN A 157 3.35 10.31 -22.26
CA GLN A 157 2.52 10.73 -23.39
C GLN A 157 2.28 9.53 -24.34
N PRO A 158 1.06 9.36 -24.89
CA PRO A 158 0.77 8.33 -25.88
C PRO A 158 1.72 8.41 -27.09
N GLY A 159 2.20 7.27 -27.56
CA GLY A 159 3.09 7.17 -28.72
C GLY A 159 4.48 7.78 -28.55
N GLN A 160 4.85 8.23 -27.34
CA GLN A 160 6.17 8.79 -27.06
C GLN A 160 7.08 7.80 -26.33
N VAL A 161 8.39 7.95 -26.55
CA VAL A 161 9.40 7.20 -25.82
C VAL A 161 9.37 7.63 -24.35
N LEU A 162 9.40 6.65 -23.44
CA LEU A 162 9.42 6.92 -21.99
C LEU A 162 10.65 7.76 -21.62
N PRO A 163 10.52 8.77 -20.73
CA PRO A 163 11.65 9.57 -20.30
C PRO A 163 12.73 8.70 -19.64
N ALA A 164 13.99 8.88 -20.04
CA ALA A 164 15.12 8.06 -19.60
C ALA A 164 15.34 8.05 -18.07
N GLU A 165 15.01 9.15 -17.38
CA GLU A 165 15.13 9.27 -15.91
C GLU A 165 13.87 8.85 -15.15
N SER A 166 12.87 8.31 -15.84
CA SER A 166 11.61 7.93 -15.20
C SER A 166 11.70 6.58 -14.50
N ARG A 167 10.91 6.40 -13.43
CA ARG A 167 10.84 5.10 -12.69
C ARG A 167 10.52 3.91 -13.59
N ALA A 168 9.75 4.13 -14.66
CA ALA A 168 9.38 3.14 -15.65
C ALA A 168 10.57 2.56 -16.47
N VAL A 169 11.75 3.20 -16.43
CA VAL A 169 12.97 2.74 -17.13
C VAL A 169 13.90 1.97 -16.17
N GLY A 170 13.45 1.70 -14.94
CA GLY A 170 14.21 0.95 -13.94
C GLY A 170 14.49 -0.52 -14.31
N PRO A 171 15.50 -1.16 -13.68
CA PRO A 171 16.08 -2.44 -14.13
C PRO A 171 15.23 -3.69 -13.88
N GLU A 172 13.99 -3.58 -13.36
CA GLU A 172 13.12 -4.74 -13.15
C GLU A 172 12.12 -4.92 -14.30
N PRO A 173 12.38 -5.82 -15.27
CA PRO A 173 11.38 -6.19 -16.26
C PRO A 173 10.15 -6.79 -15.56
N GLY A 174 8.99 -6.16 -15.72
CA GLY A 174 7.72 -6.61 -15.12
C GLY A 174 7.21 -5.78 -13.94
N SER A 175 7.74 -4.57 -13.69
CA SER A 175 7.16 -3.66 -12.70
C SER A 175 5.66 -3.46 -12.98
N LEU A 176 4.83 -3.35 -11.93
CA LEU A 176 3.38 -3.14 -12.05
C LEU A 176 3.01 -1.98 -12.99
N GLU A 177 3.94 -1.05 -13.21
CA GLU A 177 3.90 0.12 -14.09
C GLU A 177 3.64 -0.26 -15.55
N ALA A 178 4.24 -1.35 -16.04
CA ALA A 178 4.19 -1.72 -17.45
C ALA A 178 2.75 -1.93 -17.94
N ARG A 179 1.84 -2.36 -17.05
CA ARG A 179 0.42 -2.56 -17.41
C ARG A 179 -0.29 -1.26 -17.76
N PHE A 180 0.15 -0.12 -17.20
CA PHE A 180 -0.49 1.19 -17.37
C PHE A 180 0.21 2.07 -18.43
N LEU A 181 1.31 1.60 -19.02
CA LEU A 181 2.11 2.36 -19.99
C LEU A 181 1.71 2.09 -21.45
N ASN A 182 0.47 1.65 -21.68
CA ASN A 182 -0.10 1.50 -23.01
C ASN A 182 -0.81 2.79 -23.46
N ASP A 183 -0.88 3.04 -24.76
CA ASP A 183 -1.41 4.29 -25.33
C ASP A 183 -2.87 4.57 -24.95
N GLU A 184 -3.70 3.54 -24.80
CA GLU A 184 -5.09 3.69 -24.39
C GLU A 184 -5.18 4.28 -22.98
N THR A 185 -4.45 3.70 -22.03
CA THR A 185 -4.37 4.19 -20.64
C THR A 185 -3.76 5.58 -20.58
N LEU A 186 -2.66 5.82 -21.30
CA LEU A 186 -2.00 7.13 -21.30
C LEU A 186 -2.91 8.21 -21.89
N THR A 187 -3.70 7.88 -22.93
CA THR A 187 -4.67 8.81 -23.54
C THR A 187 -5.79 9.16 -22.56
N ALA A 188 -6.36 8.16 -21.89
CA ALA A 188 -7.38 8.37 -20.86
C ALA A 188 -6.86 9.27 -19.71
N VAL A 189 -5.61 9.06 -19.28
CA VAL A 189 -4.97 9.88 -18.25
C VAL A 189 -4.78 11.33 -18.70
N GLN A 190 -4.51 11.61 -19.99
CA GLN A 190 -4.48 12.99 -20.48
C GLN A 190 -5.84 13.69 -20.32
N GLY A 191 -6.94 12.95 -20.42
CA GLY A 191 -8.30 13.46 -20.17
C GLY A 191 -8.57 13.89 -18.72
N VAL A 192 -7.79 13.38 -17.76
CA VAL A 192 -7.91 13.73 -16.34
C VAL A 192 -7.20 15.05 -15.99
N LEU A 193 -6.20 15.47 -16.79
CA LEU A 193 -5.37 16.64 -16.48
C LEU A 193 -6.16 17.97 -16.44
N PRO A 194 -7.11 18.24 -17.36
CA PRO A 194 -7.95 19.43 -17.28
C PRO A 194 -8.78 19.49 -15.99
N ILE A 195 -9.27 18.35 -15.49
CA ILE A 195 -10.04 18.27 -14.24
C ILE A 195 -9.19 18.73 -13.05
N ALA A 196 -7.92 18.29 -13.00
CA ALA A 196 -6.98 18.74 -11.97
C ALA A 196 -6.75 20.26 -12.07
N ALA A 197 -6.56 20.78 -13.29
CA ALA A 197 -6.33 22.20 -13.53
C ALA A 197 -7.51 23.08 -13.12
N ASP A 198 -8.74 22.67 -13.44
CA ASP A 198 -9.97 23.39 -13.07
C ASP A 198 -10.16 23.48 -11.55
N LEU A 199 -9.69 22.47 -10.81
CA LEU A 199 -9.68 22.45 -9.34
C LEU A 199 -8.45 23.16 -8.73
N GLY A 200 -7.54 23.69 -9.54
CA GLY A 200 -6.30 24.31 -9.07
C GLY A 200 -5.32 23.31 -8.43
N LEU A 201 -5.40 22.04 -8.78
CA LEU A 201 -4.58 20.96 -8.24
C LEU A 201 -3.52 20.50 -9.24
N THR A 202 -2.39 20.04 -8.73
CA THR A 202 -1.51 19.21 -9.54
C THR A 202 -2.17 17.85 -9.80
N PRO A 203 -1.86 17.17 -10.92
CA PRO A 203 -2.38 15.82 -11.17
C PRO A 203 -2.06 14.81 -10.06
N ALA A 204 -0.89 14.95 -9.41
CA ALA A 204 -0.53 14.12 -8.27
C ALA A 204 -1.42 14.38 -7.05
N GLN A 205 -1.72 15.64 -6.75
CA GLN A 205 -2.66 15.99 -5.68
C GLN A 205 -4.07 15.48 -5.97
N LEU A 206 -4.55 15.59 -7.21
CA LEU A 206 -5.85 15.04 -7.59
C LEU A 206 -5.90 13.53 -7.33
N ALA A 207 -4.89 12.78 -7.77
CA ALA A 207 -4.83 11.33 -7.58
C ALA A 207 -4.77 10.92 -6.10
N ILE A 208 -4.02 11.66 -5.27
CA ILE A 208 -3.92 11.41 -3.83
C ILE A 208 -5.23 11.76 -3.13
N ALA A 209 -5.81 12.93 -3.41
CA ALA A 209 -7.11 13.35 -2.86
C ALA A 209 -8.22 12.36 -3.26
N TRP A 210 -8.16 11.83 -4.49
CA TRP A 210 -9.11 10.84 -4.97
C TRP A 210 -9.06 9.55 -4.15
N VAL A 211 -7.89 9.04 -3.79
CA VAL A 211 -7.84 7.83 -2.93
C VAL A 211 -8.26 8.14 -1.49
N LEU A 212 -7.90 9.31 -0.96
CA LEU A 212 -8.21 9.73 0.41
C LEU A 212 -9.70 10.05 0.62
N ARG A 213 -10.49 10.18 -0.46
CA ARG A 213 -11.95 10.35 -0.36
C ARG A 213 -12.67 9.11 0.16
N ASN A 214 -12.08 7.91 -0.02
CA ASN A 214 -12.70 6.67 0.43
C ASN A 214 -12.61 6.64 1.96
N PRO A 215 -13.75 6.55 2.68
CA PRO A 215 -13.77 6.69 4.14
C PRO A 215 -12.99 5.60 4.87
N ASN A 216 -12.76 4.44 4.23
CA ASN A 216 -11.94 3.38 4.80
C ASN A 216 -10.42 3.58 4.57
N VAL A 217 -10.02 4.59 3.79
CA VAL A 217 -8.61 4.91 3.56
C VAL A 217 -8.10 5.84 4.66
N SER A 218 -7.26 5.31 5.55
CA SER A 218 -6.64 6.06 6.63
C SER A 218 -5.41 6.84 6.19
N SER A 219 -4.68 6.36 5.18
CA SER A 219 -3.47 7.03 4.67
C SER A 219 -3.13 6.59 3.24
N ALA A 220 -2.45 7.47 2.50
CA ALA A 220 -1.94 7.22 1.16
C ALA A 220 -0.41 7.35 1.13
N ILE A 221 0.29 6.26 0.81
CA ILE A 221 1.75 6.22 0.75
C ILE A 221 2.22 6.92 -0.52
N ILE A 222 2.89 8.06 -0.35
CA ILE A 222 3.51 8.81 -1.45
C ILE A 222 4.98 8.43 -1.63
N GLY A 223 5.40 8.25 -2.88
CA GLY A 223 6.80 8.08 -3.24
C GLY A 223 7.29 9.28 -4.04
N ALA A 224 8.36 9.92 -3.57
CA ALA A 224 8.97 11.08 -4.21
C ALA A 224 10.43 10.79 -4.60
N SER A 225 10.86 11.27 -5.76
CA SER A 225 12.29 11.25 -6.15
C SER A 225 13.02 12.55 -5.80
N ARG A 226 12.28 13.61 -5.47
CA ARG A 226 12.82 14.90 -5.05
C ARG A 226 12.09 15.42 -3.80
N PRO A 227 12.77 16.08 -2.85
CA PRO A 227 12.14 16.55 -1.60
C PRO A 227 10.92 17.45 -1.82
N GLU A 228 10.92 18.29 -2.85
CA GLU A 228 9.83 19.24 -3.12
C GLU A 228 8.52 18.51 -3.47
N GLN A 229 8.61 17.33 -4.09
CA GLN A 229 7.43 16.49 -4.37
C GLN A 229 6.76 16.00 -3.09
N VAL A 230 7.51 15.80 -2.00
CA VAL A 230 6.93 15.40 -0.71
C VAL A 230 6.03 16.51 -0.19
N ALA A 231 6.54 17.74 -0.13
CA ALA A 231 5.78 18.89 0.34
C ALA A 231 4.58 19.18 -0.58
N GLU A 232 4.75 19.07 -1.89
CA GLU A 232 3.67 19.29 -2.85
C GLU A 232 2.56 18.24 -2.72
N ASN A 233 2.92 16.96 -2.64
CA ASN A 233 1.96 15.87 -2.50
C ASN A 233 1.22 15.91 -1.16
N ALA A 234 1.87 16.35 -0.08
CA ALA A 234 1.25 16.44 1.24
C ALA A 234 0.06 17.42 1.28
N LYS A 235 0.05 18.43 0.41
CA LYS A 235 -1.07 19.39 0.27
C LYS A 235 -2.38 18.73 -0.21
N ALA A 236 -2.33 17.50 -0.72
CA ALA A 236 -3.53 16.75 -1.07
C ALA A 236 -4.38 16.34 0.14
N SER A 237 -3.77 16.31 1.34
CA SER A 237 -4.47 15.95 2.58
C SER A 237 -5.56 16.96 2.91
N GLY A 238 -6.77 16.46 3.21
CA GLY A 238 -7.92 17.28 3.56
C GLY A 238 -8.65 17.92 2.37
N ILE A 239 -8.20 17.69 1.13
CA ILE A 239 -8.92 18.15 -0.06
C ILE A 239 -10.19 17.31 -0.23
N VAL A 240 -11.33 17.99 -0.32
CA VAL A 240 -12.61 17.38 -0.66
C VAL A 240 -12.87 17.61 -2.14
N LEU A 241 -12.90 16.53 -2.92
CA LEU A 241 -13.22 16.60 -4.34
C LEU A 241 -14.75 16.72 -4.53
N PRO A 242 -15.23 17.65 -5.36
CA PRO A 242 -16.65 17.77 -5.63
C PRO A 242 -17.14 16.59 -6.49
N ALA A 243 -18.44 16.27 -6.40
CA ALA A 243 -19.01 15.06 -7.02
C ALA A 243 -18.87 15.07 -8.55
N ASP A 244 -19.06 16.23 -9.19
CA ASP A 244 -18.91 16.43 -10.62
C ASP A 244 -17.48 16.14 -11.12
N ALA A 245 -16.45 16.46 -10.32
CA ALA A 245 -15.07 16.10 -10.63
C ALA A 245 -14.84 14.58 -10.56
N ILE A 246 -15.48 13.87 -9.63
CA ILE A 246 -15.42 12.41 -9.56
C ILE A 246 -16.07 11.79 -10.79
N ASP A 247 -17.27 12.25 -11.16
CA ASP A 247 -17.98 11.79 -12.35
C ASP A 247 -17.15 12.04 -13.63
N ALA A 248 -16.50 13.20 -13.72
CA ALA A 248 -15.62 13.53 -14.84
C ALA A 248 -14.36 12.64 -14.90
N ILE A 249 -13.77 12.29 -13.75
CA ILE A 249 -12.64 11.35 -13.67
C ILE A 249 -13.09 9.96 -14.15
N ASP A 250 -14.22 9.48 -13.67
CA ASP A 250 -14.75 8.16 -14.05
C ASP A 250 -15.11 8.11 -15.54
N ALA A 251 -15.66 9.19 -16.10
CA ALA A 251 -15.91 9.32 -17.53
C ALA A 251 -14.61 9.36 -18.36
N ALA A 252 -13.58 10.07 -17.90
CA ALA A 252 -12.30 10.18 -18.60
C ALA A 252 -11.52 8.86 -18.62
N LEU A 253 -11.58 8.09 -17.52
CA LEU A 253 -10.90 6.80 -17.42
C LEU A 253 -11.72 5.67 -18.04
N GLY A 254 -13.04 5.66 -17.88
CA GLY A 254 -13.92 4.69 -18.50
C GLY A 254 -13.53 3.23 -18.19
N SER A 255 -13.51 2.38 -19.22
CA SER A 255 -13.33 0.93 -19.10
C SER A 255 -11.92 0.47 -18.77
N ILE A 256 -10.91 1.36 -18.77
CA ILE A 256 -9.53 0.98 -18.46
C ILE A 256 -9.28 0.79 -16.95
N VAL A 257 -10.21 1.25 -16.11
CA VAL A 257 -10.14 1.09 -14.65
C VAL A 257 -10.29 -0.38 -14.30
N GLN A 258 -9.30 -0.94 -13.60
CA GLN A 258 -9.37 -2.33 -13.15
C GLN A 258 -10.14 -2.44 -11.84
N THR A 259 -11.20 -3.24 -11.84
CA THR A 259 -12.14 -3.44 -10.72
C THR A 259 -12.29 -4.90 -10.30
N ASP A 260 -11.69 -5.85 -11.03
CA ASP A 260 -11.82 -7.29 -10.72
C ASP A 260 -11.17 -7.64 -9.35
N PRO A 261 -11.95 -7.98 -8.32
CA PRO A 261 -11.41 -8.24 -6.98
C PRO A 261 -10.53 -9.49 -6.91
N ARG A 262 -10.63 -10.40 -7.89
CA ARG A 262 -9.80 -11.60 -7.98
C ARG A 262 -8.33 -11.30 -8.22
N LEU A 263 -8.00 -10.04 -8.54
CA LEU A 263 -6.63 -9.58 -8.73
C LEU A 263 -5.94 -9.20 -7.41
N THR A 264 -6.70 -9.07 -6.31
CA THR A 264 -6.10 -9.12 -4.97
C THR A 264 -5.65 -10.55 -4.71
N SER A 265 -4.34 -10.78 -4.76
CA SER A 265 -3.77 -12.11 -4.59
C SER A 265 -2.35 -12.05 -4.06
N SER A 266 -1.98 -13.08 -3.31
CA SER A 266 -0.62 -13.29 -2.83
C SER A 266 0.10 -14.35 -3.68
N PRO A 267 1.45 -14.30 -3.76
CA PRO A 267 2.21 -15.28 -4.54
C PRO A 267 2.00 -16.72 -4.05
N ASN A 268 1.65 -17.62 -4.97
CA ASN A 268 1.55 -19.05 -4.70
C ASN A 268 2.17 -19.86 -5.86
N PRO A 269 3.32 -20.54 -5.66
CA PRO A 269 4.06 -20.66 -4.40
C PRO A 269 4.70 -19.34 -3.96
N ARG A 270 5.07 -19.26 -2.66
CA ARG A 270 5.84 -18.12 -2.15
C ARG A 270 7.21 -18.04 -2.86
N PRO A 271 7.73 -16.82 -3.12
CA PRO A 271 8.98 -16.59 -3.87
C PRO A 271 10.19 -17.17 -3.17
#